data_AF-A0A0N4Y487-F1
#
_entry.id   AF-A0A0N4Y487-F1
#
_cell.length_a   1.000
_cell.length_b   1.000
_cell.length_c   1.000
_cell.angle_alpha   90.00
_cell.angle_beta   90.00
_cell.angle_gamma   90.00
#
_symmetry.space_group_name_H-M   'P 1'
#
loop_
_entity.id
_entity.type
_entity.pdbx_description
1 polymer ?
#
loop_
_entity_poly.entity_id
_entity_poly.type
_entity_poly.pdbx_seq_one_letter_code
_entity_poly.pdbx_strand_id
1 'polypeptide(L)'
;MRFKDDCITEDQLLKWESVQRRMQVEQEETTKFAATKFGFKNPVILVDRGLPSAYISMVQYDLLMRKAALKDRISLDRYDGVIYMRTRTDEEQVLTFDDGDLSKRHRQEIQEDVDKLRERNEEVWQQHPNFVLIDALPHDKFRKRLQLAGEGLAKLLNFKLESGWDSSLDQTLPT
;
A
#
# COMPACT_ATOMS: atom_id res chain seq x y z
N MET A 1 9.84 -0.18 19.50
CA MET A 1 8.51 -0.07 20.13
C MET A 1 7.54 0.34 19.03
N ARG A 2 6.67 -0.55 18.56
CA ARG A 2 5.61 -0.16 17.62
C ARG A 2 4.41 0.23 18.47
N PHE A 3 3.91 1.46 18.35
CA PHE A 3 2.76 1.97 19.13
C PHE A 3 1.50 1.07 19.03
N LYS A 4 1.39 0.31 17.93
CA LYS A 4 0.36 -0.70 17.73
C LYS A 4 0.42 -1.80 18.81
N ASP A 5 1.61 -2.16 19.28
CA ASP A 5 1.82 -3.21 20.28
C ASP A 5 1.31 -2.80 21.67
N ASP A 6 1.16 -1.48 21.91
CA ASP A 6 0.59 -0.92 23.14
C ASP A 6 -0.95 -0.79 23.09
N CYS A 7 -1.58 -1.10 21.95
CA CYS A 7 -3.03 -1.10 21.78
C CYS A 7 -3.62 -2.44 22.27
N ILE A 8 -3.95 -2.51 23.56
CA ILE A 8 -4.42 -3.75 24.23
C ILE A 8 -5.89 -4.06 23.88
N THR A 9 -6.66 -3.05 23.48
CA THR A 9 -8.10 -3.19 23.16
C THR A 9 -8.41 -2.82 21.72
N GLU A 10 -9.49 -3.39 21.18
CA GLU A 10 -9.99 -3.06 19.85
C GLU A 10 -10.32 -1.56 19.71
N ASP A 11 -10.87 -0.92 20.76
CA ASP A 11 -11.16 0.52 20.73
C ASP A 11 -9.89 1.38 20.61
N GLN A 12 -8.81 0.99 21.30
CA GLN A 12 -7.51 1.66 21.18
C GLN A 12 -6.91 1.48 19.79
N LEU A 13 -6.99 0.26 19.24
CA LEU A 13 -6.54 -0.03 17.88
C LEU A 13 -7.30 0.81 16.85
N LEU A 14 -8.63 0.90 16.98
CA LEU A 14 -9.46 1.73 16.10
C LEU A 14 -9.12 3.22 16.22
N LYS A 15 -8.87 3.73 17.43
CA LYS A 15 -8.43 5.13 17.63
C LYS A 15 -7.07 5.37 16.97
N TRP A 16 -6.13 4.44 17.14
CA TRP A 16 -4.82 4.52 16.51
C TRP A 16 -4.91 4.55 14.98
N GLU A 17 -5.64 3.60 14.38
CA GLU A 17 -5.90 3.54 12.94
C GLU A 17 -6.56 4.83 12.43
N SER A 18 -7.49 5.39 13.19
CA SER A 18 -8.11 6.68 12.84
C SER A 18 -7.11 7.83 12.81
N VAL A 19 -6.16 7.88 13.76
CA VAL A 19 -5.14 8.93 13.82
C VAL A 19 -4.19 8.77 12.63
N GLN A 20 -3.72 7.56 12.34
CA GLN A 20 -2.86 7.26 11.20
C GLN A 20 -3.51 7.69 9.88
N ARG A 21 -4.78 7.34 9.66
CA ARG A 21 -5.53 7.74 8.46
C ARG A 21 -5.64 9.25 8.32
N ARG A 22 -5.94 9.96 9.40
CA ARG A 22 -6.01 11.43 9.39
C ARG A 22 -4.65 12.04 9.05
N MET A 23 -3.58 11.56 9.67
CA MET A 23 -2.23 12.03 9.39
C MET A 23 -1.85 11.83 7.92
N GLN A 24 -2.19 10.67 7.35
CA GLN A 24 -1.96 10.40 5.93
C GLN A 24 -2.73 11.35 5.03
N VAL A 25 -4.03 11.57 5.29
CA VAL A 25 -4.85 12.53 4.52
C VAL A 25 -4.24 13.93 4.57
N GLU A 26 -3.90 14.42 5.77
CA GLU A 26 -3.31 15.76 5.93
C GLU A 26 -1.95 15.88 5.23
N GLN A 27 -1.12 14.83 5.28
CA GLN A 27 0.14 14.78 4.55
C GLN A 27 -0.08 14.85 3.04
N GLU A 28 -0.99 14.04 2.49
CA GLU A 28 -1.36 14.05 1.07
C GLU A 28 -1.85 15.43 0.62
N GLU A 29 -2.76 16.06 1.38
CA GLU A 29 -3.29 17.40 1.06
C GLU A 29 -2.20 18.48 1.15
N THR A 30 -1.30 18.38 2.14
CA THR A 30 -0.15 19.29 2.26
C THR A 30 0.78 19.17 1.06
N THR A 31 1.06 17.95 0.58
CA THR A 31 1.88 17.72 -0.60
C THR A 31 1.21 18.29 -1.87
N LYS A 32 -0.09 18.07 -2.05
CA LYS A 32 -0.88 18.66 -3.16
C LYS A 32 -0.85 20.18 -3.13
N PHE A 33 -1.05 20.77 -1.95
CA PHE A 33 -0.98 22.21 -1.75
C PHE A 33 0.40 22.76 -2.11
N ALA A 34 1.48 22.14 -1.61
CA ALA A 34 2.84 22.54 -1.91
C ALA A 34 3.15 22.45 -3.41
N ALA A 35 2.78 21.35 -4.06
CA ALA A 35 2.97 21.16 -5.50
C ALA A 35 2.31 22.29 -6.32
N THR A 36 1.10 22.68 -5.93
CA THR A 36 0.35 23.78 -6.55
C THR A 36 0.96 25.15 -6.23
N LYS A 37 1.25 25.41 -4.96
CA LYS A 37 1.72 26.71 -4.45
C LYS A 37 3.09 27.10 -5.02
N PHE A 38 3.98 26.13 -5.17
CA PHE A 38 5.34 26.34 -5.66
C PHE A 38 5.47 26.18 -7.19
N GLY A 39 4.36 25.95 -7.90
CA GLY A 39 4.33 25.99 -9.36
C GLY A 39 5.11 24.85 -10.03
N PHE A 40 5.14 23.66 -9.43
CA PHE A 40 5.70 22.48 -10.09
C PHE A 40 4.91 22.21 -11.37
N LYS A 41 5.61 21.98 -12.50
CA LYS A 41 4.95 21.64 -13.77
C LYS A 41 4.65 20.14 -13.79
N ASN A 42 3.39 19.78 -14.00
CA ASN A 42 2.90 18.40 -14.07
C ASN A 42 3.40 17.52 -12.90
N PRO A 43 3.15 17.91 -11.63
CA PRO A 43 3.65 17.15 -10.48
C PRO A 43 2.97 15.78 -10.42
N VAL A 44 3.77 14.73 -10.22
CA VAL A 44 3.30 13.39 -9.89
C VAL A 44 3.57 13.15 -8.41
N ILE A 45 2.52 12.88 -7.64
CA ILE A 45 2.62 12.60 -6.20
C ILE A 45 2.41 11.10 -6.02
N LEU A 46 3.44 10.41 -5.54
CA LEU A 46 3.36 8.99 -5.20
C LEU A 46 2.98 8.86 -3.73
N VAL A 47 1.91 8.11 -3.46
CA VAL A 47 1.43 7.80 -2.11
C VAL A 47 1.75 6.34 -1.83
N ASP A 48 2.56 6.09 -0.79
CA ASP A 48 2.78 4.73 -0.30
C ASP A 48 1.57 4.27 0.50
N ARG A 49 1.01 3.10 0.12
CA ARG A 49 -0.21 2.51 0.68
C ARG A 49 -1.38 3.52 0.71
N GLY A 50 -2.08 3.63 -0.41
CA GLY A 50 -3.34 4.40 -0.48
C GLY A 50 -4.33 3.98 0.61
N LEU A 51 -5.38 4.77 0.81
CA LEU A 51 -6.37 4.55 1.87
C LEU A 51 -7.60 3.78 1.33
N PRO A 52 -7.56 2.45 1.13
CA PRO A 52 -8.79 1.73 0.85
C PRO A 52 -9.61 1.66 2.15
N SER A 53 -10.93 1.61 1.98
CA SER A 53 -11.86 1.22 3.04
C SER A 53 -11.55 -0.17 3.64
N ALA A 54 -10.77 -1.00 2.95
CA ALA A 54 -10.57 -2.44 3.19
C ALA A 54 -9.70 -2.85 4.40
N TYR A 55 -8.82 -1.98 4.92
CA TYR A 55 -7.97 -2.34 6.09
C TYR A 55 -8.72 -2.51 7.41
N ILE A 56 -10.04 -2.36 7.37
CA ILE A 56 -10.90 -2.48 8.52
C ILE A 56 -12.12 -3.29 8.07
N SER A 57 -12.53 -4.32 8.82
CA SER A 57 -13.78 -5.03 8.48
C SER A 57 -14.94 -4.04 8.36
N MET A 58 -15.93 -4.28 7.52
CA MET A 58 -17.03 -3.33 7.29
C MET A 58 -17.68 -2.83 8.59
N VAL A 59 -17.78 -3.70 9.60
CA VAL A 59 -18.27 -3.37 10.95
C VAL A 59 -17.31 -2.46 11.71
N GLN A 60 -16.02 -2.79 11.74
CA GLN A 60 -14.99 -1.96 12.37
C GLN A 60 -14.83 -0.62 11.63
N TYR A 61 -15.06 -0.58 10.32
CA TYR A 61 -14.95 0.60 9.47
C TYR A 61 -16.11 1.53 9.76
N ASP A 62 -17.33 1.01 9.80
CA ASP A 62 -18.51 1.76 10.21
C ASP A 62 -18.38 2.30 11.64
N LEU A 63 -17.80 1.53 12.56
CA LEU A 63 -17.45 1.98 13.92
C LEU A 63 -16.41 3.11 13.90
N LEU A 64 -15.37 2.99 13.08
CA LEU A 64 -14.31 3.98 12.95
C LEU A 64 -14.85 5.27 12.32
N MET A 65 -15.65 5.18 11.27
CA MET A 65 -16.32 6.32 10.62
C MET A 65 -17.26 7.06 11.60
N ARG A 66 -18.03 6.32 12.41
CA ARG A 66 -18.91 6.91 13.45
C ARG A 66 -18.14 7.57 14.59
N LYS A 67 -17.05 6.97 15.06
CA LYS A 67 -16.26 7.48 16.21
C LYS A 67 -15.26 8.56 15.83
N ALA A 68 -14.70 8.49 14.63
CA ALA A 68 -13.63 9.36 14.17
C ALA A 68 -14.11 10.63 13.45
N ALA A 69 -15.41 10.90 13.34
CA ALA A 69 -15.94 12.02 12.54
C ALA A 69 -15.30 12.13 11.13
N LEU A 70 -14.81 11.01 10.60
CA LEU A 70 -14.39 10.88 9.20
C LEU A 70 -15.71 10.85 8.45
N LYS A 71 -16.15 12.03 8.04
CA LYS A 71 -17.55 12.25 7.66
C LYS A 71 -17.88 11.66 6.29
N ASP A 72 -16.85 11.32 5.51
CA ASP A 72 -16.97 10.87 4.13
C ASP A 72 -16.16 9.58 3.94
N ARG A 73 -16.80 8.57 3.34
CA ARG A 73 -16.06 7.40 2.83
C ARG A 73 -14.92 7.93 1.97
N ILE A 74 -13.69 7.52 2.24
CA ILE A 74 -12.58 7.81 1.34
C ILE A 74 -12.97 7.19 0.01
N SER A 75 -13.34 8.06 -0.93
CA SER A 75 -13.86 7.64 -2.21
C SER A 75 -12.74 6.99 -3.00
N LEU A 76 -13.08 5.95 -3.78
CA LEU A 76 -12.10 5.28 -4.63
C LEU A 76 -11.45 6.27 -5.60
N ASP A 77 -12.20 7.28 -6.07
CA ASP A 77 -11.73 8.34 -6.97
C ASP A 77 -10.81 9.40 -6.31
N ARG A 78 -10.41 9.22 -5.04
CA ARG A 78 -9.44 10.13 -4.38
C ARG A 78 -8.09 10.16 -5.09
N TYR A 79 -7.73 9.06 -5.75
CA TYR A 79 -6.46 8.89 -6.44
C TYR A 79 -6.67 8.92 -7.96
N ASP A 80 -5.81 9.61 -8.71
CA ASP A 80 -5.93 9.66 -10.17
C ASP A 80 -5.63 8.29 -10.82
N GLY A 81 -4.86 7.45 -10.13
CA GLY A 81 -4.52 6.09 -10.53
C GLY A 81 -3.97 5.27 -9.37
N VAL A 82 -4.11 3.96 -9.48
CA VAL A 82 -3.67 3.00 -8.46
C VAL A 82 -2.78 1.96 -9.10
N ILE A 83 -1.57 1.82 -8.56
CA ILE A 83 -0.67 0.72 -8.88
C ILE A 83 -0.68 -0.23 -7.68
N TYR A 84 -1.22 -1.42 -7.88
CA TYR A 84 -1.17 -2.47 -6.87
C TYR A 84 -0.10 -3.47 -7.26
N MET A 85 0.98 -3.52 -6.50
CA MET A 85 1.97 -4.57 -6.65
C MET A 85 1.56 -5.76 -5.80
N ARG A 86 1.24 -6.88 -6.45
CA ARG A 86 1.10 -8.16 -5.80
C ARG A 86 2.50 -8.61 -5.38
N THR A 87 2.84 -8.30 -4.14
CA THR A 87 4.05 -8.76 -3.48
C THR A 87 3.70 -9.70 -2.36
N ARG A 88 4.63 -10.57 -1.98
CA ARG A 88 4.53 -11.22 -0.67
C ARG A 88 4.61 -10.16 0.43
N THR A 89 3.65 -10.11 1.36
CA THR A 89 3.65 -9.16 2.47
C THR A 89 4.87 -9.38 3.36
N ASP A 90 5.20 -8.38 4.19
CA ASP A 90 6.26 -8.52 5.19
C ASP A 90 5.96 -9.71 6.13
N GLU A 91 4.68 -10.01 6.42
CA GLU A 91 4.30 -11.21 7.17
C GLU A 91 4.59 -12.51 6.40
N GLU A 92 4.27 -12.60 5.11
CA GLU A 92 4.62 -13.76 4.26
C GLU A 92 6.14 -13.96 4.14
N GLN A 93 6.90 -12.87 4.13
CA GLN A 93 8.36 -12.90 4.14
C GLN A 93 8.89 -13.36 5.50
N VAL A 94 8.37 -12.84 6.62
CA VAL A 94 8.73 -13.29 7.97
C VAL A 94 8.40 -14.77 8.15
N LEU A 95 7.26 -15.27 7.66
CA LEU A 95 6.96 -16.71 7.68
C LEU A 95 8.00 -17.57 6.94
N THR A 96 8.67 -17.01 5.92
CA THR A 96 9.76 -17.68 5.20
C THR A 96 11.16 -17.47 5.80
N PHE A 97 11.36 -16.41 6.58
CA PHE A 97 12.68 -16.05 7.17
C PHE A 97 12.78 -16.33 8.68
N ASP A 98 11.66 -16.61 9.36
CA ASP A 98 11.64 -16.93 10.78
C ASP A 98 11.88 -18.44 10.97
N ASP A 99 13.15 -18.79 11.22
CA ASP A 99 13.60 -20.12 11.67
C ASP A 99 13.13 -20.46 13.10
N GLY A 100 12.42 -19.54 13.77
CA GLY A 100 11.88 -19.70 15.11
C GLY A 100 10.51 -20.38 15.15
N ASP A 101 10.49 -21.64 15.61
CA ASP A 101 9.46 -22.39 16.37
C ASP A 101 7.94 -22.13 16.18
N LEU A 102 7.50 -21.50 15.10
CA LEU A 102 6.08 -21.43 14.76
C LEU A 102 5.63 -22.81 14.27
N SER A 103 4.66 -23.39 14.99
CA SER A 103 4.04 -24.65 14.56
C SER A 103 3.53 -24.51 13.12
N LYS A 104 3.60 -25.60 12.34
CA LYS A 104 3.14 -25.63 10.94
C LYS A 104 1.71 -25.09 10.78
N ARG A 105 0.85 -25.36 11.78
CA ARG A 105 -0.53 -24.88 11.83
C ARG A 105 -0.62 -23.36 11.96
N HIS A 106 0.17 -22.76 12.84
CA HIS A 106 0.18 -21.31 13.03
C HIS A 106 0.67 -20.58 11.78
N ARG A 107 1.65 -21.14 11.07
CA ARG A 107 2.12 -20.61 9.77
C ARG A 107 1.03 -20.67 8.70
N GLN A 108 0.23 -21.74 8.66
CA GLN A 108 -0.90 -21.85 7.74
C GLN A 108 -2.01 -20.86 8.07
N GLU A 109 -2.38 -20.72 9.34
CA GLU A 109 -3.40 -19.75 9.79
C GLU A 109 -3.01 -18.31 9.41
N ILE A 110 -1.75 -17.90 9.62
CA ILE A 110 -1.27 -16.58 9.21
C ILE A 110 -1.30 -16.42 7.69
N GLN A 111 -0.86 -17.43 6.93
CA GLN A 111 -0.86 -17.38 5.47
C GLN A 111 -2.29 -17.22 4.92
N GLU A 112 -3.26 -17.96 5.43
CA GLU A 112 -4.66 -17.84 5.04
C GLU A 112 -5.22 -16.44 5.32
N ASP A 113 -4.85 -15.83 6.45
CA ASP A 113 -5.30 -14.49 6.80
C ASP A 113 -4.65 -13.41 5.92
N VAL A 114 -3.37 -13.57 5.56
CA VAL A 114 -2.70 -12.70 4.58
C VAL A 114 -3.34 -12.84 3.20
N ASP A 115 -3.61 -14.06 2.75
CA ASP A 115 -4.24 -14.32 1.46
C ASP A 115 -5.64 -13.65 1.39
N LYS A 116 -6.45 -13.77 2.45
CA LYS A 116 -7.76 -13.09 2.54
C LYS A 116 -7.63 -11.56 2.53
N LEU A 117 -6.62 -11.01 3.20
CA LEU A 117 -6.36 -9.55 3.20
C LEU A 117 -5.94 -9.07 1.80
N ARG A 118 -5.10 -9.84 1.11
CA ARG A 118 -4.69 -9.57 -0.27
C ARG A 118 -5.91 -9.59 -1.21
N GLU A 119 -6.70 -10.67 -1.16
CA GLU A 119 -7.92 -10.81 -1.98
C GLU A 119 -8.88 -9.63 -1.77
N ARG A 120 -9.17 -9.25 -0.52
CA ARG A 120 -10.03 -8.10 -0.23
C ARG A 120 -9.47 -6.77 -0.76
N ASN A 121 -8.16 -6.56 -0.63
CA ASN A 121 -7.53 -5.34 -1.12
C ASN A 121 -7.57 -5.27 -2.64
N GLU A 122 -7.26 -6.38 -3.32
CA GLU A 122 -7.38 -6.49 -4.78
C GLU A 122 -8.84 -6.26 -5.23
N GLU A 123 -9.81 -6.87 -4.54
CA GLU A 123 -11.24 -6.73 -4.82
C GLU A 123 -11.75 -5.29 -4.72
N VAL A 124 -11.21 -4.52 -3.78
CA VAL A 124 -11.56 -3.11 -3.62
C VAL A 124 -10.88 -2.25 -4.68
N TRP A 125 -9.58 -2.44 -4.91
CA TRP A 125 -8.83 -1.59 -5.83
C TRP A 125 -9.13 -1.86 -7.31
N GLN A 126 -9.50 -3.08 -7.69
CA GLN A 126 -9.89 -3.39 -9.06
C GLN A 126 -11.14 -2.62 -9.54
N GLN A 127 -11.91 -2.05 -8.60
CA GLN A 127 -13.06 -1.20 -8.92
C GLN A 127 -12.64 0.22 -9.32
N HIS A 128 -11.36 0.59 -9.13
CA HIS A 128 -10.84 1.88 -9.54
C HIS A 128 -10.73 1.98 -11.07
N PRO A 129 -11.21 3.08 -11.72
CA PRO A 129 -11.21 3.18 -13.17
C PRO A 129 -9.81 3.15 -13.79
N ASN A 130 -8.82 3.65 -13.05
CA ASN A 130 -7.41 3.68 -13.45
C ASN A 130 -6.59 2.75 -12.53
N PHE A 131 -6.84 1.45 -12.62
CA PHE A 131 -6.16 0.42 -11.83
C PHE A 131 -5.12 -0.33 -12.66
N VAL A 132 -3.92 -0.52 -12.09
CA VAL A 132 -2.87 -1.37 -12.66
C VAL A 132 -2.42 -2.37 -11.61
N LEU A 133 -2.69 -3.65 -11.88
CA LEU A 133 -2.13 -4.77 -11.13
C LEU A 133 -0.77 -5.13 -11.71
N ILE A 134 0.24 -5.20 -10.84
CA ILE A 134 1.58 -5.71 -11.15
C ILE A 134 1.76 -7.01 -10.40
N ASP A 135 1.89 -8.11 -11.13
CA ASP A 135 2.20 -9.40 -10.56
C ASP A 135 3.72 -9.61 -10.53
N ALA A 136 4.33 -9.38 -9.37
CA ALA A 136 5.76 -9.57 -9.18
C ALA A 136 6.00 -10.95 -8.54
N LEU A 137 6.83 -11.77 -9.19
CA LEU A 137 7.12 -13.09 -8.69
C LEU A 137 8.00 -13.02 -7.43
N PRO A 138 7.90 -13.99 -6.51
CA PRO A 138 8.73 -14.00 -5.31
C PRO A 138 10.24 -13.95 -5.59
N HIS A 139 10.67 -14.54 -6.72
CA HIS A 139 12.06 -14.57 -7.16
C HIS A 139 12.47 -13.39 -8.05
N ASP A 140 11.55 -12.46 -8.37
CA ASP A 140 11.92 -11.25 -9.09
C ASP A 140 12.82 -10.37 -8.23
N LYS A 141 13.98 -10.04 -8.78
CA LYS A 141 14.92 -9.08 -8.16
C LYS A 141 14.27 -7.71 -8.04
N PHE A 142 14.71 -6.93 -7.05
CA PHE A 142 14.23 -5.55 -6.83
C PHE A 142 14.17 -4.72 -8.13
N ARG A 143 15.20 -4.80 -8.97
CA ARG A 143 15.26 -4.10 -10.26
C ARG A 143 14.13 -4.47 -11.21
N LYS A 144 13.76 -5.76 -11.29
CA LYS A 144 12.64 -6.21 -12.12
C LYS A 144 11.32 -5.67 -11.59
N ARG A 145 11.13 -5.68 -10.26
CA ARG A 145 9.94 -5.10 -9.62
C ARG A 145 9.83 -3.60 -9.88
N LEU A 146 10.94 -2.88 -9.80
CA LEU A 146 11.01 -1.45 -10.09
C LEU A 146 10.72 -1.14 -11.56
N GLN A 147 11.22 -1.97 -12.48
CA GLN A 147 10.88 -1.87 -13.90
C GLN A 147 9.37 -2.06 -14.12
N LEU A 148 8.77 -3.11 -13.54
CA LEU A 148 7.33 -3.37 -13.66
C LEU A 148 6.51 -2.20 -13.07
N ALA A 149 6.93 -1.64 -11.92
CA ALA A 149 6.31 -0.46 -11.32
C ALA A 149 6.38 0.76 -12.24
N GLY A 150 7.54 1.00 -12.86
CA GLY A 150 7.74 2.07 -13.84
C GLY A 150 6.84 1.89 -15.07
N GLU A 151 6.74 0.68 -15.62
CA GLU A 151 5.85 0.35 -16.73
C GLU A 151 4.38 0.59 -16.36
N GLY A 152 3.97 0.23 -15.14
CA GLY A 152 2.63 0.52 -14.63
C GLY A 152 2.33 2.02 -14.52
N LEU A 153 3.29 2.80 -14.01
CA LEU A 153 3.18 4.26 -13.93
C LEU A 153 3.13 4.91 -15.32
N ALA A 154 3.96 4.45 -16.25
CA ALA A 154 3.97 4.88 -17.64
C ALA A 154 2.61 4.66 -18.33
N LYS A 155 1.99 3.51 -18.08
CA LYS A 155 0.64 3.19 -18.55
C LYS A 155 -0.42 4.15 -17.98
N LEU A 156 -0.38 4.42 -16.68
CA LEU A 156 -1.35 5.33 -16.02
C LEU A 156 -1.23 6.77 -16.52
N LEU A 157 0.00 7.26 -16.67
CA LEU A 157 0.29 8.64 -17.02
C LEU A 157 0.43 8.87 -18.54
N ASN A 158 0.26 7.82 -19.35
CA ASN A 158 0.37 7.85 -20.81
C ASN A 158 1.68 8.48 -21.31
N PHE A 159 2.82 8.06 -20.76
CA PHE A 159 4.14 8.44 -21.27
C PHE A 159 4.98 7.21 -21.59
N LYS A 160 6.02 7.39 -22.40
CA LYS A 160 6.96 6.33 -22.75
C LYS A 160 8.12 6.32 -21.76
N LEU A 161 8.38 5.18 -21.13
CA LEU A 161 9.59 4.98 -20.34
C LEU A 161 10.80 4.94 -21.29
N GLU A 162 11.84 5.73 -21.01
CA GLU A 162 13.08 5.67 -21.79
C GLU A 162 13.82 4.35 -21.56
N SER A 163 14.30 3.74 -22.64
CA SER A 163 15.14 2.54 -22.59
C SER A 163 16.54 2.92 -22.06
N GLY A 164 16.95 2.34 -20.94
CA GLY A 164 18.20 2.70 -20.27
C GLY A 164 18.33 2.17 -18.84
N TRP A 165 17.25 1.63 -18.27
CA TRP A 165 17.23 0.93 -16.98
C TRP A 165 18.05 -0.37 -16.95
N ASP A 166 18.77 -0.72 -18.02
CA ASP A 166 19.27 -2.08 -18.28
C ASP A 166 20.78 -2.32 -18.09
N SER A 167 21.65 -1.33 -17.79
CA SER A 167 23.10 -1.67 -17.72
C SER A 167 24.08 -0.82 -16.88
N SER A 168 23.70 0.23 -16.16
CA SER A 168 24.71 1.09 -15.48
C SER A 168 24.68 1.14 -13.95
N LEU A 169 23.73 0.49 -13.26
CA LEU A 169 23.61 0.53 -11.79
C LEU A 169 24.12 -0.73 -11.05
N ASP A 170 24.69 -1.70 -11.76
CA ASP A 170 25.17 -2.97 -11.20
C ASP A 170 26.46 -2.86 -10.35
N GLN A 171 26.96 -1.65 -10.07
CA GLN A 171 28.25 -1.47 -9.39
C GLN A 171 28.21 -0.76 -8.02
N THR A 172 27.05 -0.33 -7.49
CA THR A 172 27.07 0.56 -6.32
C THR A 172 26.09 0.28 -5.18
N LEU A 173 25.29 -0.78 -5.20
CA LEU A 173 24.44 -1.09 -4.04
C LEU A 173 24.95 -2.33 -3.29
N PRO A 174 25.36 -2.19 -2.01
CA PRO A 174 25.81 -3.31 -1.21
C PRO A 174 24.64 -4.28 -0.95
N THR A 175 24.96 -5.57 -1.04
CA THR A 175 24.15 -6.73 -0.63
C THR A 175 23.66 -6.64 0.80
#